data_AF-A0A5P9D5T5-F1
#
_entry.id   AF-A0A5P9D5T5-F1
#
_cell.length_a   1.000
_cell.length_b   1.000
_cell.length_c   1.000
_cell.angle_alpha   90.00
_cell.angle_beta   90.00
_cell.angle_gamma   90.00
#
_symmetry.space_group_name_H-M   'P 1'
#
loop_
_entity.id
_entity.type
_entity.pdbx_description
1 polymer ?
#
loop_
_entity_poly.entity_id
_entity_poly.type
_entity_poly.pdbx_seq_one_letter_code
_entity_poly.pdbx_strand_id
1 'polypeptide(L)' 'MKSVLIAMHLVACEPELLICQDVSVEAKRWQDMETCQNDRGHEMQKAQEILPEWAVVMSRCRYLIGRDRRTTPMF' A
#
# COMPACT_ATOMS: atom_id res chain seq x y z
N MET A 1 -23.28 11.14 -2.73
CA MET A 1 -22.52 9.95 -3.18
C MET A 1 -21.58 9.54 -2.05
N LYS A 2 -21.59 8.27 -1.64
CA LYS A 2 -20.65 7.76 -0.61
C LYS A 2 -19.30 7.56 -1.30
N SER A 3 -18.32 8.43 -1.05
CA SER A 3 -16.96 8.24 -1.56
C SER A 3 -16.32 7.08 -0.83
N VAL A 4 -16.07 5.99 -1.54
CA VAL A 4 -15.30 4.86 -1.02
C VAL A 4 -13.84 5.24 -1.11
N LEU A 5 -13.14 5.24 0.02
CA LEU A 5 -11.71 5.50 0.05
C LEU A 5 -10.96 4.19 -0.14
N ILE A 6 -9.92 4.18 -0.97
CA ILE A 6 -9.08 3.01 -1.22
C ILE A 6 -7.63 3.39 -1.02
N ALA A 7 -6.88 2.48 -0.42
CA ALA A 7 -5.45 2.58 -0.21
C ALA A 7 -4.74 1.36 -0.78
N MET A 8 -3.50 1.58 -1.23
CA MET A 8 -2.55 0.54 -1.58
C MET A 8 -1.63 0.33 -0.40
N HIS A 9 -1.55 -0.91 0.07
CA HIS A 9 -0.57 -1.34 1.05
C HIS A 9 0.61 -1.96 0.30
N LEU A 10 1.79 -1.37 0.45
CA LEU A 10 3.05 -1.92 -0.06
C LEU A 10 3.91 -2.40 1.11
N VAL A 11 4.53 -3.55 0.91
CA VAL A 11 5.45 -4.17 1.87
C VAL A 11 6.69 -4.61 1.12
N ALA A 12 7.86 -4.28 1.66
CA ALA A 12 9.14 -4.79 1.19
C ALA A 12 9.63 -5.85 2.17
N CYS A 13 10.00 -7.03 1.66
CA CYS A 13 10.50 -8.12 2.47
C CYS A 13 11.91 -8.53 2.07
N GLU A 14 12.74 -8.83 3.06
CA GLU A 14 13.99 -9.54 2.92
C GLU A 14 13.70 -11.04 2.93
N PRO A 15 13.85 -11.75 1.80
CA PRO A 15 13.43 -13.13 1.71
C PRO A 15 14.28 -14.07 2.59
N GLU A 16 15.57 -13.75 2.79
CA GLU A 16 16.49 -14.56 3.59
C GLU A 16 16.27 -14.39 5.09
N LEU A 17 16.00 -13.16 5.54
CA LEU A 17 15.79 -12.86 6.96
C LEU A 17 14.31 -12.95 7.39
N LEU A 18 13.38 -13.11 6.44
CA LEU A 18 11.93 -13.10 6.67
C LEU A 18 11.44 -11.82 7.37
N ILE A 19 12.16 -10.72 7.18
CA ILE A 19 11.82 -9.41 7.73
C ILE A 19 11.03 -8.65 6.67
N CYS A 20 9.90 -8.07 7.06
CA CYS A 20 9.05 -7.27 6.19
C CYS A 20 8.81 -5.90 6.80
N GLN A 21 8.85 -4.87 5.98
CA GLN A 21 8.59 -3.49 6.39
C GLN A 21 7.59 -2.82 5.46
N ASP A 22 6.72 -1.99 6.04
CA ASP A 22 5.76 -1.20 5.28
C ASP A 22 6.50 -0.13 4.47
N VAL A 23 6.18 -0.06 3.18
CA VAL A 23 6.68 0.99 2.29
C VAL A 23 5.57 2.01 2.11
N SER A 24 5.84 3.25 2.50
CA SER A 24 4.89 4.33 2.31
C SER A 24 4.75 4.64 0.83
N VAL A 25 3.61 4.29 0.24
CA VAL A 25 3.17 4.93 -1.01
C VAL A 25 2.83 6.37 -0.64
N GLU A 26 3.42 7.36 -1.30
CA GLU A 26 3.08 8.77 -1.10
C GLU A 26 1.57 8.96 -1.26
N ALA A 27 0.87 9.03 -0.13
CA ALA A 27 -0.52 9.39 0.19
C ALA A 27 -1.59 9.47 -0.93
N LYS A 28 -1.45 8.72 -2.03
CA LYS A 28 -2.45 8.66 -3.08
C LYS A 28 -3.66 7.91 -2.52
N ARG A 29 -4.80 8.57 -2.59
CA ARG A 29 -6.10 7.97 -2.29
C ARG A 29 -6.76 7.68 -3.62
N TRP A 30 -7.12 6.42 -3.86
CA TRP A 30 -7.84 6.03 -5.06
C TRP A 30 -9.35 6.12 -4.83
N GLN A 31 -10.06 6.49 -5.89
CA GLN A 31 -11.53 6.66 -5.87
C GLN A 31 -12.27 5.32 -6.04
N ASP A 32 -11.63 4.35 -6.69
CA ASP A 32 -12.14 3.00 -6.91
C ASP A 32 -11.00 1.97 -6.98
N MET A 33 -11.39 0.69 -6.93
CA MET A 33 -10.45 -0.43 -6.80
C MET A 33 -9.70 -0.68 -8.10
N GLU A 34 -10.35 -0.44 -9.22
CA GLU A 34 -9.79 -0.62 -10.55
C GLU A 34 -8.63 0.36 -10.77
N THR A 35 -8.83 1.63 -10.43
CA THR A 35 -7.79 2.66 -10.50
C THR A 35 -6.60 2.30 -9.60
N CYS A 36 -6.85 1.79 -8.39
CA CYS A 36 -5.76 1.32 -7.52
C CYS A 36 -4.99 0.14 -8.12
N GLN A 37 -5.69 -0.83 -8.70
CA GLN A 37 -5.06 -2.00 -9.32
C GLN A 37 -4.24 -1.63 -10.56
N ASN A 38 -4.70 -0.65 -11.35
CA ASN A 38 -3.98 -0.12 -12.50
C ASN A 38 -2.69 0.61 -12.09
N ASP A 39 -2.74 1.40 -11.01
CA ASP A 39 -1.55 2.11 -10.48
C ASP A 39 -0.57 1.17 -9.75
N ARG A 40 -0.99 -0.04 -9.39
CA ARG A 40 -0.23 -0.99 -8.56
C ARG A 40 1.15 -1.32 -9.11
N GLY A 41 1.24 -1.59 -10.42
CA GLY A 41 2.51 -1.92 -11.04
C GLY A 41 3.51 -0.77 -10.95
N HIS A 42 3.03 0.45 -11.20
CA HIS A 42 3.82 1.68 -11.16
C HIS A 42 4.36 1.97 -9.76
N GLU A 43 3.51 1.89 -8.74
CA GLU A 43 3.93 2.16 -7.36
C GLU A 43 4.84 1.05 -6.80
N MET A 44 4.65 -0.22 -7.21
CA MET A 44 5.60 -1.29 -6.89
C MET A 44 6.96 -1.06 -7.54
N GLN A 45 7.00 -0.63 -8.79
CA GLN A 45 8.24 -0.37 -9.52
C GLN A 45 9.03 0.78 -8.86
N LYS A 46 8.36 1.89 -8.53
CA LYS A 46 8.97 2.98 -7.75
C LYS A 46 9.55 2.52 -6.42
N ALA A 47 8.81 1.65 -5.71
CA ALA A 47 9.31 1.08 -4.46
C ALA A 47 10.57 0.25 -4.68
N GLN A 48 10.64 -0.54 -5.77
CA GLN A 48 11.84 -1.32 -6.09
C GLN A 48 13.05 -0.44 -6.43
N GLU A 49 12.87 0.73 -7.04
CA GLU A 49 13.97 1.66 -7.37
C GLU A 49 14.72 2.20 -6.14
N ILE A 50 14.04 2.28 -4.99
CA ILE A 50 14.62 2.80 -3.74
C ILE A 50 15.06 1.70 -2.77
N LEU A 51 14.69 0.44 -3.04
CA LEU A 51 14.98 -0.70 -2.19
C LEU A 51 16.21 -1.46 -2.69
N PRO A 52 16.88 -2.23 -1.81
CA PRO A 52 17.93 -3.14 -2.24
C PRO A 52 17.43 -4.16 -3.27
N GLU A 53 18.29 -4.57 -4.21
CA GLU A 53 17.93 -5.51 -5.30
C GLU A 53 17.39 -6.86 -4.81
N TRP A 54 17.77 -7.28 -3.60
CA TRP A 54 17.31 -8.53 -2.99
C TRP A 54 15.92 -8.41 -2.35
N ALA A 55 15.38 -7.20 -2.20
CA ALA A 55 14.10 -6.99 -1.54
C ALA A 55 12.93 -7.39 -2.46
N VAL A 56 12.01 -8.17 -1.92
CA VAL A 56 10.78 -8.56 -2.61
C VAL A 56 9.66 -7.61 -2.22
N VAL A 57 9.10 -6.90 -3.20
CA VAL A 57 7.96 -5.99 -2.97
C VAL A 57 6.65 -6.72 -3.20
N MET A 58 5.74 -6.63 -2.24
CA MET A 58 4.36 -7.12 -2.31
C MET A 58 3.38 -5.96 -2.18
N SER A 59 2.22 -6.10 -2.82
CA SER A 59 1.21 -5.04 -2.86
C SER A 59 -0.21 -5.56 -2.74
N ARG A 60 -1.07 -4.77 -2.09
CA ARG A 60 -2.51 -5.03 -2.02
C ARG A 60 -3.32 -3.74 -1.97
N CYS A 61 -4.25 -3.59 -2.90
CA CYS A 61 -5.30 -2.58 -2.82
C CYS A 61 -6.39 -3.01 -1.84
N ARG A 62 -6.80 -2.11 -0.94
CA ARG A 62 -7.84 -2.36 0.06
C ARG A 62 -8.75 -1.16 0.22
N TYR A 63 -10.04 -1.43 0.46
CA TYR A 63 -10.98 -0.42 0.88
C TYR A 63 -10.60 0.12 2.25
N LEU A 64 -10.47 1.44 2.37
CA LEU A 64 -10.46 2.15 3.63
C LEU A 64 -11.90 2.34 4.07
N ILE A 65 -12.38 1.45 4.93
CA ILE A 65 -13.58 1.72 5.70
C ILE A 65 -13.16 2.79 6.71
N GLY A 66 -13.51 4.05 6.44
CA GLY A 66 -13.30 5.13 7.38
C GLY A 66 -13.95 4.75 8.71
N ARG A 67 -13.14 4.57 9.75
CA ARG A 67 -13.64 4.55 11.13
C ARG A 67 -14.35 5.87 11.35
N ASP A 68 -15.59 5.80 11.82
CA ASP A 68 -16.24 6.93 12.48
C ASP A 68 -15.23 7.55 13.46
N ARG A 69 -15.18 8.89 13.57
CA ARG A 69 -14.07 9.67 14.17
C ARG A 69 -13.78 9.40 15.66
N ARG A 70 -14.34 8.34 16.25
CA ARG A 70 -14.29 7.99 17.67
C ARG A 70 -13.26 6.92 18.06
N THR A 71 -12.62 6.25 17.10
CA THR A 71 -11.69 5.16 17.41
C THR A 71 -10.27 5.46 16.93
N THR A 72 -9.42 5.85 17.88
CA THR A 72 -7.97 5.95 17.73
C THR A 72 -7.41 4.63 17.18
N PRO A 73 -6.53 4.64 16.16
CA PRO A 73 -5.85 3.42 15.76
C PRO A 73 -4.76 3.09 16.78
N MET A 74 -4.86 1.94 17.44
CA MET A 74 -3.67 1.20 17.84
C MET A 74 -3.12 0.56 16.58
N PHE A 75 -2.03 1.10 16.05
CA PHE A 75 -0.86 0.42 15.51
C PHE A 75 0.21 1.50 15.34
#